data_AF-I0X8V5-F1
#
_entry.id   AF-I0X8V5-F1
#
_cell.length_a   1.000
_cell.length_b   1.000
_cell.length_c   1.000
_cell.angle_alpha   90.00
_cell.angle_beta   90.00
_cell.angle_gamma   90.00
#
_symmetry.space_group_name_H-M   'P 1'
#
loop_
_entity.id
_entity.type
_entity.pdbx_description
1 polymer ?
#
loop_
_entity_poly.entity_id
_entity_poly.type
_entity_poly.pdbx_seq_one_letter_code
_entity_poly.pdbx_strand_id
1 'polypeptide(L)'
;MYEKILKIVLDLYSKVGNNYSWELPENLPIEIPKHLSNYEKNLFLKENLHKIIDEENFEKIAYWIINSWGGIPLKENENNKNRLKKFKNKLDKNIENLTKDEFSIISSLSKIASFYCPEKYSIYDSRVIYSLNWLIFKNNLESNYFPQPASRNSAMTEYDQKTIFNLSKRKINYYSNNDAYFEYCKLINEISKNAKDIKNYQIEMFLFSIADTIIIDDMKNSLSLIIKN
;
A
#
# COMPACT_ATOMS: atom_id res chain seq x y z
N MET A 1 -8.42 -17.54 -8.63
CA MET A 1 -8.32 -16.57 -7.51
C MET A 1 -7.93 -15.18 -8.02
N TYR A 2 -6.72 -15.03 -8.55
CA TYR A 2 -6.20 -13.77 -9.11
C TYR A 2 -7.15 -13.09 -10.09
N GLU A 3 -7.76 -13.84 -11.02
CA GLU A 3 -8.73 -13.30 -11.99
C GLU A 3 -9.97 -12.66 -11.35
N LYS A 4 -10.48 -13.22 -10.24
CA LYS A 4 -11.68 -12.70 -9.57
C LYS A 4 -11.39 -11.38 -8.87
N ILE A 5 -10.32 -11.34 -8.06
CA ILE A 5 -9.91 -10.10 -7.37
C ILE A 5 -9.52 -9.02 -8.38
N LEU A 6 -8.87 -9.41 -9.48
CA LEU A 6 -8.53 -8.53 -10.58
C LEU A 6 -9.76 -7.89 -11.21
N LYS A 7 -10.77 -8.69 -11.55
CA LYS A 7 -12.04 -8.16 -12.08
C LYS A 7 -12.72 -7.19 -11.11
N ILE A 8 -12.74 -7.49 -9.82
CA ILE A 8 -13.34 -6.64 -8.79
C ILE A 8 -12.59 -5.30 -8.69
N VAL A 9 -11.27 -5.35 -8.58
CA VAL A 9 -10.42 -4.16 -8.46
C VAL A 9 -10.55 -3.28 -9.71
N LEU A 10 -10.52 -3.86 -10.91
CA LEU A 10 -10.63 -3.10 -12.16
C LEU A 10 -12.04 -2.52 -12.38
N ASP A 11 -13.10 -3.24 -12.01
CA ASP A 11 -14.47 -2.70 -12.07
C ASP A 11 -14.63 -1.49 -11.15
N LEU A 12 -14.13 -1.57 -9.90
CA LEU A 12 -14.17 -0.44 -8.98
C LEU A 12 -13.26 0.70 -9.42
N TYR A 13 -12.04 0.39 -9.90
CA TYR A 13 -11.11 1.40 -10.42
C TYR A 13 -11.75 2.19 -11.57
N SER A 14 -12.46 1.52 -12.49
CA SER A 14 -13.12 2.19 -13.62
C SER A 14 -14.15 3.26 -13.19
N LYS A 15 -14.68 3.16 -11.98
CA LYS A 15 -15.71 4.05 -11.44
C LYS A 15 -15.12 5.23 -10.66
N VAL A 16 -14.00 5.05 -9.98
CA VAL A 16 -13.47 6.03 -8.99
C VAL A 16 -11.94 6.13 -8.92
N GLY A 17 -11.21 5.53 -9.87
CA GLY A 17 -9.76 5.32 -9.81
C GLY A 17 -8.90 6.58 -9.66
N ASN A 18 -9.43 7.75 -10.02
CA ASN A 18 -8.71 9.02 -10.00
C ASN A 18 -9.01 9.89 -8.76
N ASN A 19 -9.68 9.35 -7.74
CA ASN A 19 -10.07 10.10 -6.52
C ASN A 19 -8.93 10.25 -5.48
N TYR A 20 -7.68 10.19 -5.92
CA TYR A 20 -6.52 10.29 -5.03
C TYR A 20 -6.11 11.75 -4.79
N SER A 21 -6.12 12.18 -3.54
CA SER A 21 -5.98 13.59 -3.14
C SER A 21 -4.76 13.88 -2.25
N TRP A 22 -3.79 12.97 -2.17
CA TRP A 22 -2.61 13.16 -1.31
C TRP A 22 -1.79 14.38 -1.73
N GLU A 23 -1.67 15.35 -0.82
CA GLU A 23 -0.96 16.60 -1.09
C GLU A 23 0.55 16.39 -1.04
N LEU A 24 1.26 17.07 -1.92
CA LEU A 24 2.72 17.04 -1.92
C LEU A 24 3.29 18.07 -0.92
N PRO A 25 4.38 17.73 -0.21
CA PRO A 25 5.05 18.69 0.65
C PRO A 25 5.78 19.77 -0.17
N GLU A 26 6.06 20.91 0.44
CA GLU A 26 6.69 22.05 -0.24
C GLU A 26 8.15 21.78 -0.66
N ASN A 27 8.90 21.02 0.15
CA ASN A 27 10.32 20.74 -0.03
C ASN A 27 10.56 19.56 -0.99
N LEU A 28 10.15 19.70 -2.26
CA LEU A 28 10.26 18.64 -3.26
C LEU A 28 11.72 18.36 -3.68
N PRO A 29 12.14 17.07 -3.84
CA PRO A 29 13.45 16.71 -4.38
C PRO A 29 13.59 16.96 -5.89
N ILE A 30 12.47 17.08 -6.59
CA ILE A 30 12.40 17.34 -8.03
C ILE A 30 11.38 18.44 -8.31
N GLU A 31 11.59 19.19 -9.39
CA GLU A 31 10.60 20.15 -9.86
C GLU A 31 9.39 19.43 -10.45
N ILE A 32 8.19 19.88 -10.09
CA ILE A 32 6.93 19.32 -10.57
C ILE A 32 6.15 20.42 -11.30
N PRO A 33 5.60 20.14 -12.50
CA PRO A 33 4.81 21.13 -13.22
C PRO A 33 3.61 21.63 -12.40
N LYS A 34 3.50 22.95 -12.24
CA LYS A 34 2.51 23.59 -11.35
C LYS A 34 1.05 23.40 -11.79
N HIS A 35 0.82 23.14 -13.07
CA HIS A 35 -0.52 23.00 -13.67
C HIS A 35 -1.18 21.65 -13.40
N LEU A 36 -0.43 20.66 -12.89
CA LEU A 36 -0.93 19.32 -12.60
C LEU A 36 -1.86 19.31 -11.38
N SER A 37 -2.89 18.48 -11.43
CA SER A 37 -3.71 18.11 -10.26
C SER A 37 -2.88 17.37 -9.21
N ASN A 38 -3.38 17.26 -7.97
CA ASN A 38 -2.69 16.50 -6.92
C ASN A 38 -2.43 15.04 -7.31
N TYR A 39 -3.40 14.42 -8.00
CA TYR A 39 -3.23 13.06 -8.53
C TYR A 39 -2.06 13.01 -9.53
N GLU A 40 -2.09 13.84 -10.57
CA GLU A 40 -1.06 13.88 -11.62
C GLU A 40 0.33 14.24 -11.06
N LYS A 41 0.40 15.12 -10.06
CA LYS A 41 1.67 15.45 -9.37
C LYS A 41 2.27 14.22 -8.69
N ASN A 42 1.45 13.38 -8.06
CA ASN A 42 1.93 12.14 -7.44
C ASN A 42 2.33 11.09 -8.50
N LEU A 43 1.62 11.02 -9.63
CA LEU A 43 2.04 10.18 -10.76
C LEU A 43 3.40 10.62 -11.29
N PHE A 44 3.56 11.92 -11.53
CA PHE A 44 4.82 12.51 -11.98
C PHE A 44 5.97 12.20 -11.01
N LEU A 45 5.73 12.30 -9.70
CA LEU A 45 6.72 11.95 -8.69
C LEU A 45 7.12 10.46 -8.77
N LYS A 46 6.15 9.54 -8.91
CA LYS A 46 6.40 8.09 -9.07
C LYS A 46 7.24 7.78 -10.31
N GLU A 47 6.98 8.48 -11.40
CA GLU A 47 7.67 8.28 -12.69
C GLU A 47 9.06 8.89 -12.76
N ASN A 48 9.38 9.88 -11.91
CA ASN A 48 10.60 10.68 -12.08
C ASN A 48 11.56 10.63 -10.89
N LEU A 49 11.08 10.37 -9.66
CA LEU A 49 11.94 10.44 -8.48
C LEU A 49 13.06 9.39 -8.51
N HIS A 50 12.80 8.17 -8.99
CA HIS A 50 13.82 7.11 -9.08
C HIS A 50 15.05 7.50 -9.90
N LYS A 51 14.87 8.42 -10.88
CA LYS A 51 15.93 8.81 -11.81
C LYS A 51 17.04 9.63 -11.16
N ILE A 52 16.76 10.21 -10.00
CA ILE A 52 17.73 11.02 -9.25
C ILE A 52 18.28 10.30 -8.02
N ILE A 53 17.81 9.08 -7.71
CA ILE A 53 18.28 8.34 -6.54
C ILE A 53 19.63 7.71 -6.86
N ASP A 54 20.65 8.05 -6.08
CA ASP A 54 21.99 7.46 -6.11
C ASP A 54 22.45 7.06 -4.70
N GLU A 55 23.64 6.46 -4.59
CA GLU A 55 24.18 6.04 -3.29
C GLU A 55 24.45 7.20 -2.32
N GLU A 56 24.79 8.38 -2.83
CA GLU A 56 25.12 9.55 -2.01
C GLU A 56 23.87 10.19 -1.39
N ASN A 57 22.77 10.20 -2.15
CA ASN A 57 21.54 10.88 -1.77
C ASN A 57 20.41 9.94 -1.31
N PHE A 58 20.58 8.61 -1.43
CA PHE A 58 19.56 7.62 -1.10
C PHE A 58 18.95 7.84 0.29
N GLU A 59 19.79 8.02 1.32
CA GLU A 59 19.32 8.17 2.70
C GLU A 59 18.43 9.41 2.84
N LYS A 60 18.85 10.54 2.27
CA LYS A 60 18.11 11.80 2.28
C LYS A 60 16.77 11.66 1.56
N ILE A 61 16.76 11.07 0.37
CA ILE A 61 15.52 10.87 -0.41
C ILE A 61 14.61 9.86 0.30
N ALA A 62 15.15 8.80 0.89
CA ALA A 62 14.37 7.81 1.63
C ALA A 62 13.65 8.43 2.83
N TYR A 63 14.34 9.26 3.63
CA TYR A 63 13.69 9.98 4.73
C TYR A 63 12.69 11.02 4.23
N TRP A 64 12.96 11.68 3.09
CA TRP A 64 11.96 12.56 2.48
C TRP A 64 10.70 11.79 2.06
N ILE A 65 10.85 10.65 1.38
CA ILE A 65 9.74 9.78 0.97
C ILE A 65 8.92 9.34 2.19
N ILE A 66 9.57 8.94 3.28
CA ILE A 66 8.89 8.40 4.46
C ILE A 66 8.24 9.50 5.29
N ASN A 67 9.01 10.53 5.64
CA ASN A 67 8.62 11.55 6.62
C ASN A 67 7.84 12.68 5.96
N SER A 68 8.39 13.28 4.89
CA SER A 68 7.82 14.47 4.25
C SER A 68 6.65 14.11 3.33
N TRP A 69 6.87 13.19 2.40
CA TRP A 69 5.80 12.74 1.49
C TRP A 69 4.86 11.76 2.18
N GLY A 70 5.39 10.74 2.87
CA GLY A 70 4.59 9.63 3.41
C GLY A 70 3.92 9.89 4.75
N GLY A 71 4.25 10.99 5.44
CA GLY A 71 3.67 11.37 6.73
C GLY A 71 3.98 10.42 7.89
N ILE A 72 4.99 9.55 7.76
CA ILE A 72 5.39 8.62 8.83
C ILE A 72 6.62 9.21 9.52
N PRO A 73 6.58 9.57 10.82
CA PRO A 73 7.71 10.18 11.53
C PRO A 73 8.77 9.13 11.89
N LEU A 74 9.51 8.62 10.90
CA LEU A 74 10.61 7.69 11.14
C LEU A 74 11.83 8.47 11.63
N LYS A 75 12.29 8.15 12.84
CA LYS A 75 13.46 8.80 13.44
C LYS A 75 14.73 8.52 12.65
N GLU A 76 15.49 9.56 12.36
CA GLU A 76 16.82 9.48 11.75
C GLU A 76 17.85 9.04 12.79
N ASN A 77 18.07 7.73 12.89
CA ASN A 77 19.09 7.13 13.77
C ASN A 77 19.79 5.98 13.06
N GLU A 78 20.95 5.58 13.58
CA GLU A 78 21.80 4.54 12.97
C GLU A 78 21.07 3.22 12.76
N ASN A 79 20.19 2.82 13.68
CA ASN A 79 19.42 1.59 13.53
C ASN A 79 18.48 1.65 12.31
N ASN A 80 17.73 2.73 12.15
CA ASN A 80 16.85 2.93 11.00
C ASN A 80 17.64 3.09 9.70
N LYS A 81 18.74 3.86 9.70
CA LYS A 81 19.64 3.97 8.54
C LYS A 81 20.15 2.61 8.08
N ASN A 82 20.58 1.76 9.01
CA ASN A 82 21.02 0.41 8.72
C ASN A 82 19.89 -0.46 8.15
N ARG A 83 18.65 -0.34 8.67
CA ARG A 83 17.47 -1.01 8.09
C ARG A 83 17.22 -0.56 6.66
N LEU A 84 17.27 0.75 6.38
CA LEU A 84 17.06 1.28 5.03
C LEU A 84 18.12 0.77 4.04
N LYS A 85 19.41 0.84 4.43
CA LYS A 85 20.53 0.33 3.60
C LYS A 85 20.44 -1.18 3.35
N LYS A 86 20.14 -1.95 4.40
CA LYS A 86 19.94 -3.40 4.28
C LYS A 86 18.79 -3.74 3.34
N PHE A 87 17.68 -3.00 3.44
CA PHE A 87 16.54 -3.20 2.57
C PHE A 87 16.85 -2.81 1.12
N LYS A 88 17.51 -1.66 0.86
CA LYS A 88 18.00 -1.29 -0.47
C LYS A 88 18.87 -2.39 -1.08
N ASN A 89 19.85 -2.89 -0.32
CA ASN A 89 20.72 -3.98 -0.75
C ASN A 89 19.95 -5.26 -1.12
N LYS A 90 18.83 -5.55 -0.44
CA LYS A 90 17.94 -6.65 -0.84
C LYS A 90 17.24 -6.38 -2.16
N LEU A 91 16.73 -5.16 -2.36
CA LEU A 91 16.08 -4.77 -3.62
C LEU A 91 17.07 -4.88 -4.79
N ASP A 92 18.29 -4.36 -4.63
CA ASP A 92 19.35 -4.40 -5.65
C ASP A 92 19.73 -5.85 -6.01
N LYS A 93 19.70 -6.76 -5.02
CA LYS A 93 20.00 -8.20 -5.20
C LYS A 93 18.77 -9.04 -5.54
N ASN A 94 17.60 -8.44 -5.73
CA ASN A 94 16.33 -9.15 -5.95
C ASN A 94 16.01 -10.22 -4.88
N ILE A 95 16.34 -9.95 -3.62
CA ILE A 95 16.03 -10.84 -2.49
C ILE A 95 14.60 -10.53 -2.00
N GLU A 96 13.67 -11.44 -2.32
CA GLU A 96 12.24 -11.30 -2.04
C GLU A 96 11.82 -11.95 -0.72
N ASN A 97 12.44 -11.52 0.38
CA ASN A 97 11.97 -11.87 1.72
C ASN A 97 12.20 -10.73 2.73
N LEU A 98 11.35 -10.70 3.76
CA LEU A 98 11.50 -9.80 4.89
C LEU A 98 11.80 -10.59 6.16
N THR A 99 12.56 -9.96 7.05
CA THR A 99 12.63 -10.34 8.45
C THR A 99 11.45 -9.73 9.21
N LYS A 100 11.13 -10.26 10.41
CA LYS A 100 10.11 -9.65 11.29
C LYS A 100 10.42 -8.18 11.62
N ASP A 101 11.69 -7.85 11.78
CA ASP A 101 12.17 -6.49 12.06
C ASP A 101 11.87 -5.55 10.87
N GLU A 102 12.19 -5.98 9.65
CA GLU A 102 11.88 -5.22 8.43
C GLU A 102 10.35 -5.09 8.24
N PHE A 103 9.60 -6.15 8.47
CA PHE A 103 8.14 -6.11 8.35
C PHE A 103 7.50 -5.14 9.36
N SER A 104 8.08 -4.97 10.55
CA SER A 104 7.56 -4.04 11.56
C SER A 104 7.49 -2.58 11.10
N ILE A 105 8.31 -2.21 10.10
CA ILE A 105 8.34 -0.88 9.48
C ILE A 105 7.98 -0.94 7.99
N ILE A 106 7.22 -1.95 7.56
CA ILE A 106 6.96 -2.20 6.14
C ILE A 106 6.24 -1.04 5.44
N SER A 107 5.40 -0.29 6.14
CA SER A 107 4.75 0.89 5.56
C SER A 107 5.73 2.01 5.21
N SER A 108 6.92 2.04 5.81
CA SER A 108 8.03 2.93 5.41
C SER A 108 8.87 2.30 4.30
N LEU A 109 9.28 1.04 4.46
CA LEU A 109 10.14 0.35 3.50
C LEU A 109 9.47 0.19 2.12
N SER A 110 8.19 -0.18 2.08
CA SER A 110 7.43 -0.31 0.83
C SER A 110 7.26 1.01 0.08
N LYS A 111 7.20 2.15 0.79
CA LYS A 111 7.22 3.48 0.14
C LYS A 111 8.53 3.69 -0.61
N ILE A 112 9.67 3.43 0.03
CA ILE A 112 10.97 3.49 -0.65
C ILE A 112 10.99 2.56 -1.86
N ALA A 113 10.62 1.28 -1.70
CA ALA A 113 10.64 0.32 -2.80
C ALA A 113 9.76 0.77 -3.98
N SER A 114 8.56 1.28 -3.72
CA SER A 114 7.62 1.77 -4.74
C SER A 114 8.13 2.99 -5.49
N PHE A 115 9.00 3.81 -4.89
CA PHE A 115 9.66 4.93 -5.58
C PHE A 115 10.96 4.50 -6.23
N TYR A 116 11.67 3.51 -5.68
CA TYR A 116 12.96 3.06 -6.21
C TYR A 116 12.80 2.17 -7.45
N CYS A 117 11.78 1.31 -7.47
CA CYS A 117 11.43 0.47 -8.61
C CYS A 117 9.89 0.41 -8.80
N PRO A 118 9.28 1.49 -9.31
CA PRO A 118 7.82 1.65 -9.40
C PRO A 118 7.10 0.60 -10.26
N GLU A 119 7.80 0.02 -11.23
CA GLU A 119 7.26 -1.03 -12.11
C GLU A 119 7.20 -2.41 -11.44
N LYS A 120 7.84 -2.60 -10.28
CA LYS A 120 7.90 -3.90 -9.58
C LYS A 120 7.21 -3.90 -8.22
N TYR A 121 7.30 -2.79 -7.49
CA TYR A 121 6.90 -2.71 -6.10
C TYR A 121 5.78 -1.70 -5.87
N SER A 122 4.97 -1.97 -4.85
CA SER A 122 3.83 -1.13 -4.46
C SER A 122 3.81 -0.90 -2.95
N ILE A 123 3.16 0.17 -2.52
CA ILE A 123 3.08 0.60 -1.14
C ILE A 123 2.20 -0.34 -0.34
N TYR A 124 2.80 -0.91 0.71
CA TYR A 124 2.13 -1.75 1.70
C TYR A 124 1.73 -0.89 2.91
N ASP A 125 0.73 -0.05 2.70
CA ASP A 125 0.15 0.81 3.73
C ASP A 125 -1.05 0.15 4.40
N SER A 126 -1.31 0.50 5.66
CA SER A 126 -2.48 0.03 6.41
C SER A 126 -3.80 0.18 5.64
N ARG A 127 -4.04 1.33 4.97
CA ARG A 127 -5.27 1.57 4.19
C ARG A 127 -5.36 0.70 2.94
N VAL A 128 -4.25 0.54 2.25
CA VAL A 128 -4.17 -0.30 1.04
C VAL A 128 -4.52 -1.75 1.38
N ILE A 129 -3.91 -2.27 2.45
CA ILE A 129 -4.13 -3.65 2.90
C ILE A 129 -5.53 -3.84 3.47
N TYR A 130 -6.06 -2.84 4.19
CA TYR A 130 -7.44 -2.84 4.67
C TYR A 130 -8.43 -2.96 3.51
N SER A 131 -8.32 -2.10 2.49
CA SER A 131 -9.18 -2.16 1.30
C SER A 131 -9.10 -3.52 0.62
N LEU A 132 -7.89 -4.02 0.38
CA LEU A 132 -7.68 -5.28 -0.31
C LEU A 132 -8.26 -6.48 0.46
N ASN A 133 -7.99 -6.56 1.77
CA ASN A 133 -8.51 -7.64 2.61
C ASN A 133 -10.04 -7.64 2.67
N TRP A 134 -10.68 -6.46 2.72
CA TRP A 134 -12.14 -6.37 2.67
C TRP A 134 -12.69 -6.89 1.34
N LEU A 135 -12.10 -6.48 0.21
CA LEU A 135 -12.53 -6.94 -1.12
C LEU A 135 -12.41 -8.47 -1.25
N ILE A 136 -11.34 -9.06 -0.71
CA ILE A 136 -11.16 -10.52 -0.64
C ILE A 136 -12.27 -11.16 0.21
N PHE A 137 -12.50 -10.64 1.42
CA PHE A 137 -13.45 -11.17 2.37
C PHE A 137 -14.90 -11.10 1.87
N LYS A 138 -15.34 -9.92 1.43
CA LYS A 138 -16.70 -9.62 0.99
C LYS A 138 -17.12 -10.51 -0.18
N ASN A 139 -16.19 -10.77 -1.09
CA ASN A 139 -16.42 -11.58 -2.28
C ASN A 139 -16.15 -13.08 -2.06
N ASN A 140 -15.90 -13.50 -0.81
CA ASN A 140 -15.63 -14.89 -0.42
C ASN A 140 -14.55 -15.55 -1.29
N LEU A 141 -13.46 -14.81 -1.54
CA LEU A 141 -12.36 -15.32 -2.35
C LEU A 141 -11.49 -16.25 -1.50
N GLU A 142 -11.22 -17.45 -2.02
CA GLU A 142 -10.28 -18.39 -1.43
C GLU A 142 -8.86 -17.87 -1.64
N SER A 143 -8.38 -17.07 -0.70
CA SER A 143 -7.05 -16.46 -0.70
C SER A 143 -6.51 -16.31 0.72
N ASN A 144 -5.20 -16.21 0.84
CA ASN A 144 -4.58 -15.76 2.06
C ASN A 144 -4.75 -14.24 2.19
N TYR A 145 -5.02 -13.79 3.40
CA TYR A 145 -5.13 -12.39 3.75
C TYR A 145 -3.75 -11.80 4.01
N PHE A 146 -3.64 -10.49 3.86
CA PHE A 146 -2.40 -9.76 4.05
C PHE A 146 -2.36 -9.20 5.48
N PRO A 147 -1.31 -9.47 6.29
CA PRO A 147 -1.19 -8.88 7.62
C PRO A 147 -1.18 -7.35 7.56
N GLN A 148 -2.20 -6.71 8.13
CA GLN A 148 -2.32 -5.26 8.09
C GLN A 148 -1.29 -4.59 9.01
N PRO A 149 -0.47 -3.64 8.52
CA PRO A 149 0.36 -2.81 9.38
C PRO A 149 -0.50 -1.97 10.33
N ALA A 150 0.08 -1.54 11.45
CA ALA A 150 -0.62 -0.70 12.42
C ALA A 150 -1.16 0.57 11.74
N SER A 151 -2.48 0.78 11.86
CA SER A 151 -3.15 1.99 11.37
C SER A 151 -3.22 3.04 12.47
N ARG A 152 -3.16 4.30 12.08
CA ARG A 152 -3.49 5.45 12.94
C ARG A 152 -4.88 6.03 12.65
N ASN A 153 -5.58 5.44 11.69
CA ASN A 153 -6.90 5.90 11.27
C ASN A 153 -7.96 5.36 12.23
N SER A 154 -8.70 6.27 12.88
CA SER A 154 -9.72 5.94 13.87
C SER A 154 -10.90 5.18 13.26
N ALA A 155 -11.33 5.54 12.05
CA ALA A 155 -12.45 4.88 11.38
C ALA A 155 -12.14 3.40 11.08
N MET A 156 -10.89 3.08 10.70
CA MET A 156 -10.43 1.69 10.55
C MET A 156 -10.36 0.94 11.88
N THR A 157 -10.20 1.65 13.00
CA THR A 157 -10.20 1.07 14.35
C THR A 157 -11.63 0.75 14.80
N GLU A 158 -12.61 1.59 14.45
CA GLU A 158 -14.04 1.33 14.68
C GLU A 158 -14.52 0.09 13.91
N TYR A 159 -14.09 -0.06 12.65
CA TYR A 159 -14.39 -1.21 11.80
C TYR A 159 -13.17 -2.15 11.69
N ASP A 160 -12.73 -2.68 12.83
CA ASP A 160 -11.59 -3.61 12.89
C ASP A 160 -11.89 -4.93 12.15
N GLN A 161 -11.20 -5.13 11.03
CA GLN A 161 -11.41 -6.31 10.16
C GLN A 161 -11.08 -7.61 10.86
N LYS A 162 -10.08 -7.63 11.75
CA LYS A 162 -9.71 -8.85 12.47
C LYS A 162 -10.88 -9.34 13.33
N THR A 163 -11.54 -8.42 14.02
CA THR A 163 -12.74 -8.70 14.82
C THR A 163 -13.88 -9.19 13.94
N ILE A 164 -14.18 -8.50 12.85
CA ILE A 164 -15.25 -8.88 11.91
C ILE A 164 -15.00 -10.28 11.33
N PHE A 165 -13.78 -10.55 10.89
CA PHE A 165 -13.42 -11.84 10.29
C PHE A 165 -13.55 -12.97 11.32
N ASN A 166 -13.13 -12.75 12.56
CA ASN A 166 -13.30 -13.72 13.64
C ASN A 166 -14.79 -14.02 13.94
N LEU A 167 -15.63 -12.98 13.98
CA LEU A 167 -17.07 -13.12 14.21
C LEU A 167 -17.81 -13.80 13.05
N SER A 168 -17.26 -13.72 11.83
CA SER A 168 -17.85 -14.34 10.63
C SER A 168 -17.84 -15.87 10.63
N LYS A 169 -17.05 -16.50 11.51
CA LYS A 169 -16.78 -17.95 11.57
C LYS A 169 -16.17 -18.55 10.28
N ARG A 170 -15.72 -17.71 9.35
CA ARG A 170 -14.96 -18.16 8.17
C ARG A 170 -13.52 -18.47 8.59
N LYS A 171 -12.90 -19.47 7.96
CA LYS A 171 -11.48 -19.77 8.16
C LYS A 171 -10.65 -18.70 7.45
N ILE A 172 -9.77 -18.04 8.19
CA ILE A 172 -8.91 -16.96 7.69
C ILE A 172 -7.46 -17.39 7.86
N ASN A 173 -6.74 -17.48 6.75
CA ASN A 173 -5.30 -17.72 6.76
C ASN A 173 -4.60 -16.44 6.30
N TYR A 174 -3.47 -16.09 6.92
CA TYR A 174 -2.68 -14.93 6.51
C TYR A 174 -1.38 -15.38 5.87
N TYR A 175 -0.87 -14.59 4.93
CA TYR A 175 0.53 -14.71 4.50
C TYR A 175 1.46 -14.47 5.70
N SER A 176 2.63 -15.12 5.67
CA SER A 176 3.66 -14.86 6.67
C SER A 176 4.21 -13.43 6.51
N ASN A 177 4.66 -12.80 7.59
CA ASN A 177 5.32 -11.48 7.52
C ASN A 177 6.56 -11.48 6.62
N ASN A 178 7.17 -12.65 6.37
CA ASN A 178 8.36 -12.74 5.52
C ASN A 178 8.00 -12.60 4.04
N ASP A 179 6.81 -13.04 3.64
CA ASP A 179 6.41 -13.19 2.22
C ASP A 179 5.30 -12.21 1.82
N ALA A 180 4.48 -11.77 2.77
CA ALA A 180 3.25 -11.02 2.52
C ALA A 180 3.44 -9.78 1.63
N TYR A 181 4.54 -9.06 1.80
CA TYR A 181 4.84 -7.88 0.99
C TYR A 181 5.09 -8.22 -0.49
N PHE A 182 5.85 -9.28 -0.76
CA PHE A 182 6.19 -9.68 -2.12
C PHE A 182 5.02 -10.37 -2.81
N GLU A 183 4.23 -11.17 -2.08
CA GLU A 183 2.98 -11.73 -2.60
C GLU A 183 1.96 -10.62 -2.93
N TYR A 184 1.91 -9.55 -2.13
CA TYR A 184 1.13 -8.36 -2.44
C TYR A 184 1.62 -7.68 -3.71
N CYS A 185 2.94 -7.44 -3.85
CA CYS A 185 3.47 -6.81 -5.07
C CYS A 185 3.20 -7.66 -6.31
N LYS A 186 3.32 -8.99 -6.23
CA LYS A 186 2.95 -9.91 -7.32
C LYS A 186 1.49 -9.74 -7.71
N LEU A 187 0.57 -9.70 -6.73
CA LEU A 187 -0.84 -9.47 -7.00
C LEU A 187 -1.09 -8.13 -7.73
N ILE A 188 -0.50 -7.04 -7.25
CA ILE A 188 -0.66 -5.72 -7.88
C ILE A 188 -0.08 -5.70 -9.29
N ASN A 189 1.11 -6.29 -9.49
CA ASN A 189 1.72 -6.43 -10.81
C ASN A 189 0.81 -7.20 -11.77
N GLU A 190 0.19 -8.29 -11.33
CA GLU A 190 -0.74 -9.05 -12.16
C GLU A 190 -2.01 -8.25 -12.48
N ILE A 191 -2.54 -7.48 -11.53
CA ILE A 191 -3.68 -6.57 -11.80
C ILE A 191 -3.29 -5.53 -12.85
N SER A 192 -2.16 -4.85 -12.67
CA SER A 192 -1.64 -3.83 -13.58
C SER A 192 -1.41 -4.38 -14.99
N LYS A 193 -0.75 -5.55 -15.15
CA LYS A 193 -0.49 -6.15 -16.47
C LYS A 193 -1.76 -6.45 -17.27
N ASN A 194 -2.85 -6.84 -16.61
CA ASN A 194 -4.12 -7.15 -17.28
C ASN A 194 -4.98 -5.89 -17.49
N ALA A 195 -4.60 -4.77 -16.90
CA ALA A 195 -5.23 -3.48 -17.10
C ALA A 195 -4.44 -2.68 -18.13
N LYS A 196 -5.05 -2.40 -19.29
CA LYS A 196 -4.41 -1.53 -20.28
C LYS A 196 -4.16 -0.16 -19.65
N ASP A 197 -2.92 0.31 -19.72
CA ASP A 197 -2.49 1.65 -19.31
C ASP A 197 -2.68 1.99 -17.82
N ILE A 198 -2.76 0.99 -16.93
CA ILE A 198 -2.76 1.21 -15.48
C ILE A 198 -1.49 0.67 -14.85
N LYS A 199 -0.74 1.54 -14.18
CA LYS A 199 0.50 1.21 -13.46
C LYS A 199 0.21 0.75 -12.03
N ASN A 200 1.16 0.02 -11.45
CA ASN A 200 1.09 -0.47 -10.07
C ASN A 200 0.73 0.61 -9.04
N TYR A 201 1.39 1.76 -9.14
CA TYR A 201 1.15 2.88 -8.23
C TYR A 201 -0.25 3.50 -8.41
N GLN A 202 -0.90 3.33 -9.55
CA GLN A 202 -2.29 3.78 -9.70
C GLN A 202 -3.24 2.85 -8.95
N ILE A 203 -3.00 1.53 -9.00
CA ILE A 203 -3.77 0.55 -8.22
C ILE A 203 -3.57 0.76 -6.72
N GLU A 204 -2.34 1.00 -6.25
CA GLU A 204 -2.08 1.26 -4.83
C GLU A 204 -2.75 2.57 -4.36
N MET A 205 -2.68 3.64 -5.16
CA MET A 205 -3.32 4.94 -4.87
C MET A 205 -4.84 4.81 -4.82
N PHE A 206 -5.41 4.04 -5.75
CA PHE A 206 -6.82 3.70 -5.75
C PHE A 206 -7.21 2.95 -4.46
N LEU A 207 -6.55 1.84 -4.14
CA LEU A 207 -6.84 1.04 -2.94
C LEU A 207 -6.72 1.88 -1.66
N PHE A 208 -5.75 2.79 -1.62
CA PHE A 208 -5.60 3.75 -0.54
C PHE A 208 -6.78 4.73 -0.44
N SER A 209 -7.22 5.32 -1.56
CA SER A 209 -8.28 6.33 -1.61
C SER A 209 -9.66 5.80 -1.20
N ILE A 210 -9.92 4.53 -1.48
CA ILE A 210 -11.23 3.92 -1.20
C ILE A 210 -11.39 3.41 0.23
N ALA A 211 -10.30 3.35 1.00
CA ALA A 211 -10.32 2.75 2.34
C ALA A 211 -11.32 3.46 3.27
N ASP A 212 -11.24 4.78 3.34
CA ASP A 212 -12.02 5.59 4.28
C ASP A 212 -13.39 6.01 3.73
N THR A 213 -13.66 5.73 2.46
CA THR A 213 -14.87 6.12 1.75
C THR A 213 -15.69 4.88 1.41
N ILE A 214 -15.35 4.21 0.32
CA ILE A 214 -16.14 3.10 -0.23
C ILE A 214 -16.08 1.87 0.68
N ILE A 215 -14.91 1.51 1.21
CA ILE A 215 -14.73 0.27 1.96
C ILE A 215 -15.44 0.34 3.30
N ILE A 216 -15.23 1.41 4.07
CA ILE A 216 -15.93 1.59 5.35
C ILE A 216 -17.45 1.69 5.15
N ASP A 217 -17.92 2.39 4.12
CA ASP A 217 -19.36 2.48 3.85
C ASP A 217 -19.94 1.13 3.40
N ASP A 218 -19.22 0.34 2.59
CA ASP A 218 -19.64 -1.02 2.25
C ASP A 218 -19.67 -1.93 3.49
N MET A 219 -18.71 -1.79 4.41
CA MET A 219 -18.71 -2.52 5.68
C MET A 219 -19.92 -2.15 6.53
N LYS A 220 -20.23 -0.87 6.69
CA LYS A 220 -21.44 -0.39 7.40
C LYS A 220 -22.72 -1.01 6.84
N ASN A 221 -22.84 -1.03 5.52
CA ASN A 221 -24.02 -1.56 4.84
C ASN A 221 -24.07 -3.09 4.80
N SER A 222 -22.93 -3.76 4.98
CA SER A 222 -22.81 -5.23 4.90
C SER A 222 -22.94 -5.94 6.24
N LEU A 223 -22.79 -5.22 7.35
CA LEU A 223 -22.75 -5.80 8.70
C LEU A 223 -24.07 -5.56 9.43
N SER A 224 -24.58 -6.61 10.08
CA SER A 224 -25.77 -6.55 10.94
C SER A 224 -25.44 -7.15 12.30
N LEU A 225 -25.91 -6.50 13.38
CA LEU A 225 -25.72 -6.98 14.75
C LEU A 225 -27.01 -7.61 15.28
N ILE A 226 -26.91 -8.86 15.75
CA ILE A 226 -27.98 -9.54 16.50
C ILE A 226 -27.43 -9.83 17.90
N ILE A 227 -27.98 -9.16 18.91
CA ILE A 227 -27.63 -9.37 20.32
C ILE A 227 -28.55 -10.47 20.86
N LYS A 228 -27.96 -11.53 21.41
CA LYS A 228 -28.71 -12.60 22.08
C LYS A 228 -28.81 -12.26 23.56
N ASN A 229 -30.04 -12.16 24.06
CA ASN A 229 -30.36 -12.04 25.48
C ASN A 229 -30.45 -13.43 26.13
#